data_AF-A0A7X3MF03-F1
#
_entry.id   AF-A0A7X3MF03-F1
#
_cell.length_a   1.000
_cell.length_b   1.000
_cell.length_c   1.000
_cell.angle_alpha   90.00
_cell.angle_beta   90.00
_cell.angle_gamma   90.00
#
_symmetry.space_group_name_H-M   'P 1'
#
loop_
_entity.id
_entity.type
_entity.pdbx_description
1 polymer ?
#
loop_
_entity_poly.entity_id
_entity_poly.type
_entity_poly.pdbx_seq_one_letter_code
_entity_poly.pdbx_strand_id
1 'polypeptide(L)'
;MFADQQKGVTRMSGRQVKLEHAENGSILYHYTKSNGINGIINYNCFWATKSDFLNDPNEFSHIQGIIEDVCRENIKNPALREQFLKDSIYAVREKNREYFVLSFSKCRDSITMWSEFGNKTGYNIGFRSNEIIARIEEAAEIAYHGLVVYDTRQQKQLIRRIICASLPHLLHMPLDAILDAGSRDPRDSNYLKACRKFQKTAEVYAMFFKHEGFAQEQEYRFIFKKQKDTTVYFRPKDGFMLPYIEIPLSERNLPIEEIMVAPQNHIDLAKNGMEYMLQTKGYDADVSLSNIKLRY
;
A
#
# COMPACT_ATOMS: atom_id res chain seq x y z
N MET A 1 12.35 -27.53 29.78
CA MET A 1 13.34 -26.53 29.31
C MET A 1 13.18 -26.41 27.80
N PHE A 2 12.71 -25.24 27.39
CA PHE A 2 12.77 -24.63 26.05
C PHE A 2 12.36 -25.50 24.84
N ALA A 3 11.06 -25.51 24.56
CA ALA A 3 10.54 -25.75 23.23
C ALA A 3 10.75 -24.48 22.40
N ASP A 4 11.57 -24.61 21.35
CA ASP A 4 11.93 -23.54 20.43
C ASP A 4 10.74 -23.25 19.50
N GLN A 5 10.19 -22.03 19.59
CA GLN A 5 9.12 -21.55 18.72
C GLN A 5 9.68 -21.29 17.32
N GLN A 6 9.47 -22.24 16.41
CA GLN A 6 9.63 -21.98 14.98
C GLN A 6 8.58 -20.97 14.53
N LYS A 7 9.03 -19.71 14.35
CA LYS A 7 8.31 -18.66 13.66
C LYS A 7 7.87 -19.17 12.28
N GLY A 8 6.56 -19.18 12.04
CA GLY A 8 5.97 -19.45 10.75
C GLY A 8 6.39 -18.40 9.73
N VAL A 9 7.45 -18.69 8.98
CA VAL A 9 7.78 -17.99 7.75
C VAL A 9 6.92 -18.62 6.65
N THR A 10 5.75 -18.03 6.39
CA THR A 10 4.97 -18.36 5.21
C THR A 10 5.84 -18.13 3.98
N ARG A 11 6.17 -19.21 3.27
CA ARG A 11 6.99 -19.21 2.06
C ARG A 11 6.32 -18.38 0.96
N MET A 12 6.66 -17.10 0.88
CA MET A 12 6.45 -16.28 -0.31
C MET A 12 7.66 -16.46 -1.26
N SER A 13 7.77 -17.63 -1.88
CA SER A 13 8.79 -17.89 -2.89
C SER A 13 8.46 -17.11 -4.17
N GLY A 14 9.09 -15.95 -4.37
CA GLY A 14 9.10 -15.26 -5.68
C GLY A 14 9.05 -13.73 -5.67
N ARG A 15 8.73 -13.07 -4.55
CA ARG A 15 8.65 -11.59 -4.51
C ARG A 15 9.95 -10.98 -3.98
N GLN A 16 10.65 -10.25 -4.85
CA GLN A 16 11.98 -9.67 -4.59
C GLN A 16 11.92 -8.34 -3.80
N VAL A 17 10.73 -7.78 -3.61
CA VAL A 17 10.47 -6.59 -2.79
C VAL A 17 10.23 -7.04 -1.35
N LYS A 18 11.02 -6.49 -0.42
CA LYS A 18 10.86 -6.75 1.02
C LYS A 18 10.01 -5.64 1.64
N LEU A 19 8.83 -6.02 2.11
CA LEU A 19 7.92 -5.17 2.88
C LEU A 19 7.70 -5.81 4.25
N GLU A 20 7.45 -4.98 5.25
CA GLU A 20 6.99 -5.44 6.55
C GLU A 20 5.48 -5.70 6.47
N HIS A 21 5.00 -6.73 7.16
CA HIS A 21 3.59 -7.10 7.19
C HIS A 21 3.02 -6.85 8.57
N ALA A 22 1.69 -6.75 8.66
CA ALA A 22 1.01 -6.66 9.94
C ALA A 22 1.29 -7.92 10.78
N GLU A 23 1.34 -7.75 12.10
CA GLU A 23 1.48 -8.86 13.02
C GLU A 23 0.28 -9.81 12.88
N ASN A 24 0.54 -11.12 12.98
CA ASN A 24 -0.52 -12.11 12.86
C ASN A 24 -1.55 -11.94 14.00
N GLY A 25 -2.81 -11.76 13.65
CA GLY A 25 -3.90 -11.53 14.62
C GLY A 25 -4.03 -10.09 15.13
N SER A 26 -3.17 -9.15 14.69
CA SER A 26 -3.39 -7.72 14.97
C SER A 26 -4.63 -7.20 14.23
N ILE A 27 -5.18 -6.06 14.66
CA ILE A 27 -6.30 -5.43 13.96
C ILE A 27 -5.81 -4.44 12.89
N LEU A 28 -6.41 -4.52 11.70
CA LEU A 28 -6.29 -3.54 10.63
C LEU A 28 -7.61 -2.78 10.48
N TYR A 29 -7.51 -1.46 10.34
CA TYR A 29 -8.62 -0.52 10.39
C TYR A 29 -8.86 0.10 9.02
N HIS A 30 -10.09 0.05 8.53
CA HIS A 30 -10.49 0.72 7.31
C HIS A 30 -11.36 1.94 7.63
N TYR A 31 -10.77 3.13 7.53
CA TYR A 31 -11.47 4.39 7.67
C TYR A 31 -12.26 4.72 6.41
N THR A 32 -13.52 5.08 6.59
CA THR A 32 -14.44 5.40 5.50
C THR A 32 -15.56 6.33 5.96
N LYS A 33 -16.48 6.67 5.05
CA LYS A 33 -17.68 7.48 5.32
C LYS A 33 -18.92 6.59 5.37
N SER A 34 -20.04 7.12 5.84
CA SER A 34 -21.34 6.45 5.89
C SER A 34 -21.70 5.68 4.60
N ASN A 35 -21.52 6.29 3.43
CA ASN A 35 -21.80 5.63 2.16
C ASN A 35 -20.86 4.46 1.87
N GLY A 36 -19.59 4.59 2.28
CA GLY A 36 -18.57 3.56 2.07
C GLY A 36 -18.83 2.33 2.95
N ILE A 37 -19.07 2.53 4.25
CA ILE A 37 -19.40 1.41 5.15
C ILE A 37 -20.71 0.73 4.75
N ASN A 38 -21.72 1.51 4.34
CA ASN A 38 -22.97 0.96 3.82
C ASN A 38 -22.74 0.10 2.57
N GLY A 39 -21.86 0.53 1.66
CA GLY A 39 -21.47 -0.28 0.50
C GLY A 39 -20.75 -1.57 0.89
N ILE A 40 -19.74 -1.47 1.77
CA ILE A 40 -18.94 -2.61 2.22
C ILE A 40 -19.83 -3.68 2.87
N ILE A 41 -20.74 -3.30 3.77
CA ILE A 41 -21.57 -4.24 4.52
C ILE A 41 -22.69 -4.85 3.67
N ASN A 42 -23.24 -4.11 2.70
CA ASN A 42 -24.31 -4.64 1.84
C ASN A 42 -23.79 -5.53 0.72
N TYR A 43 -22.59 -5.29 0.22
CA TYR A 43 -22.06 -5.95 -0.98
C TYR A 43 -20.80 -6.78 -0.73
N ASN A 44 -20.29 -6.83 0.50
CA ASN A 44 -19.03 -7.50 0.86
C ASN A 44 -17.90 -7.19 -0.12
N CYS A 45 -17.78 -5.90 -0.47
CA CYS A 45 -16.92 -5.45 -1.55
C CYS A 45 -16.10 -4.24 -1.11
N PHE A 46 -14.78 -4.31 -1.34
CA PHE A 46 -13.90 -3.15 -1.21
C PHE A 46 -13.64 -2.51 -2.57
N TRP A 47 -13.36 -1.21 -2.55
CA TRP A 47 -12.95 -0.49 -3.75
C TRP A 47 -11.47 -0.13 -3.67
N ALA A 48 -10.66 -0.69 -4.57
CA ALA A 48 -9.25 -0.33 -4.71
C ALA A 48 -9.13 0.82 -5.73
N THR A 49 -8.54 1.94 -5.31
CA THR A 49 -8.43 3.18 -6.10
C THR A 49 -7.20 3.14 -6.98
N LYS A 50 -7.27 3.67 -8.21
CA LYS A 50 -6.09 3.74 -9.08
C LYS A 50 -4.96 4.53 -8.41
N SER A 51 -3.74 3.99 -8.43
CA SER A 51 -2.56 4.54 -7.74
C SER A 51 -2.26 6.00 -8.04
N ASP A 52 -2.54 6.45 -9.26
CA ASP A 52 -2.23 7.82 -9.72
C ASP A 52 -3.20 8.87 -9.16
N PHE A 53 -4.26 8.42 -8.47
CA PHE A 53 -5.32 9.23 -7.89
C PHE A 53 -5.33 9.17 -6.37
N LEU A 54 -4.25 8.70 -5.75
CA LEU A 54 -4.07 8.73 -4.30
C LEU A 54 -3.92 10.18 -3.81
N ASN A 55 -4.26 10.40 -2.54
CA ASN A 55 -4.42 11.75 -1.97
C ASN A 55 -3.12 12.57 -1.95
N ASP A 56 -1.95 11.93 -2.01
CA ASP A 56 -0.66 12.62 -2.01
C ASP A 56 0.00 12.52 -3.40
N PRO A 57 -0.09 13.58 -4.23
CA PRO A 57 0.53 13.60 -5.55
C PRO A 57 2.07 13.60 -5.48
N ASN A 58 2.66 13.85 -4.30
CA ASN A 58 4.11 13.87 -4.09
C ASN A 58 4.69 12.51 -3.68
N GLU A 59 3.89 11.45 -3.50
CA GLU A 59 4.45 10.12 -3.16
C GLU A 59 5.48 9.65 -4.20
N PHE A 60 5.24 9.94 -5.48
CA PHE A 60 6.16 9.62 -6.56
C PHE A 60 7.41 10.50 -6.60
N SER A 61 7.34 11.77 -6.20
CA SER A 61 8.52 12.64 -6.13
C SER A 61 9.39 12.33 -4.90
N HIS A 62 8.78 11.88 -3.80
CA HIS A 62 9.48 11.48 -2.58
C HIS A 62 10.51 10.37 -2.84
N ILE A 63 10.09 9.28 -3.50
CA ILE A 63 11.01 8.18 -3.80
C ILE A 63 12.13 8.58 -4.77
N GLN A 64 11.89 9.52 -5.69
CA GLN A 64 12.93 9.98 -6.63
C GLN A 64 14.10 10.61 -5.87
N GLY A 65 13.83 11.48 -4.89
CA GLY A 65 14.87 12.06 -4.03
C GLY A 65 15.66 11.00 -3.26
N ILE A 66 15.00 9.97 -2.74
CA ILE A 66 15.65 8.83 -2.07
C ILE A 66 16.58 8.08 -3.04
N ILE A 67 16.12 7.82 -4.26
CA ILE A 67 16.89 7.10 -5.28
C ILE A 67 18.12 7.91 -5.69
N GLU A 68 17.96 9.20 -5.97
CA GLU A 68 19.05 10.10 -6.32
C GLU A 68 20.12 10.15 -5.23
N ASP A 69 19.72 10.28 -3.96
CA ASP A 69 20.62 10.24 -2.81
C ASP A 69 21.43 8.94 -2.75
N VAL A 70 20.76 7.80 -2.85
CA VAL A 70 21.42 6.51 -2.78
C VAL A 70 22.34 6.30 -3.99
N CYS A 71 21.92 6.68 -5.19
CA CYS A 71 22.77 6.61 -6.39
C CYS A 71 24.00 7.51 -6.25
N ARG A 72 23.87 8.73 -5.71
CA ARG A 72 24.99 9.64 -5.43
C ARG A 72 25.97 9.06 -4.41
N GLU A 73 25.47 8.41 -3.36
CA GLU A 73 26.32 7.79 -2.33
C GLU A 73 27.09 6.57 -2.86
N ASN A 74 26.50 5.77 -3.77
CA ASN A 74 27.03 4.45 -4.14
C ASN A 74 27.60 4.37 -5.57
N ILE A 75 27.26 5.31 -6.47
CA ILE A 75 27.81 5.39 -7.83
C ILE A 75 28.67 6.64 -7.93
N LYS A 76 29.99 6.47 -7.78
CA LYS A 76 30.95 7.58 -7.66
C LYS A 76 31.12 8.37 -8.96
N ASN A 77 31.18 7.66 -10.10
CA ASN A 77 31.31 8.31 -11.41
C ASN A 77 30.01 9.04 -11.77
N PRO A 78 30.03 10.38 -11.94
CA PRO A 78 28.84 11.16 -12.26
C PRO A 78 28.16 10.76 -13.57
N ALA A 79 28.93 10.45 -14.61
CA ALA A 79 28.40 10.09 -15.92
C ALA A 79 27.66 8.75 -15.88
N LEU A 80 28.24 7.73 -15.22
CA LEU A 80 27.59 6.44 -15.03
C LEU A 80 26.31 6.56 -14.20
N ARG A 81 26.35 7.40 -13.15
CA ARG A 81 25.18 7.67 -12.30
C ARG A 81 24.04 8.32 -13.09
N GLU A 82 24.34 9.36 -13.85
CA GLU A 82 23.36 10.08 -14.66
C GLU A 82 22.75 9.16 -15.72
N GLN A 83 23.58 8.37 -16.40
CA GLN A 83 23.13 7.38 -17.37
C GLN A 83 22.20 6.34 -16.72
N PHE A 84 22.59 5.77 -15.58
CA PHE A 84 21.76 4.79 -14.87
C PHE A 84 20.42 5.37 -14.42
N LEU A 85 20.39 6.58 -13.86
CA LEU A 85 19.15 7.25 -13.46
C LEU A 85 18.25 7.53 -14.67
N LYS A 86 18.83 8.01 -15.77
CA LYS A 86 18.12 8.24 -17.04
C LYS A 86 17.49 6.96 -17.56
N ASP A 87 18.25 5.88 -17.63
CA ASP A 87 17.81 4.63 -18.27
C ASP A 87 16.91 3.78 -17.36
N SER A 88 16.87 4.06 -16.05
CA SER A 88 16.08 3.28 -15.10
C SER A 88 14.87 4.03 -14.51
N ILE A 89 14.95 5.35 -14.32
CA ILE A 89 13.87 6.15 -13.72
C ILE A 89 13.16 7.01 -14.74
N TYR A 90 13.90 7.69 -15.61
CA TYR A 90 13.34 8.64 -16.58
C TYR A 90 13.03 8.01 -17.94
N ALA A 91 13.45 6.77 -18.17
CA ALA A 91 13.13 6.03 -19.38
C ALA A 91 11.62 5.81 -19.51
N VAL A 92 11.12 5.91 -20.74
CA VAL A 92 9.71 5.64 -21.07
C VAL A 92 9.33 4.26 -20.56
N ARG A 93 8.34 4.19 -19.66
CA ARG A 93 7.91 2.94 -19.02
C ARG A 93 7.44 1.95 -20.09
N GLU A 94 8.07 0.76 -20.13
CA GLU A 94 7.59 -0.34 -20.97
C GLU A 94 6.24 -0.84 -20.44
N LYS A 95 5.15 -0.39 -21.08
CA LYS A 95 3.74 -0.64 -20.74
C LYS A 95 3.30 0.07 -19.46
N ASN A 96 2.24 0.88 -19.55
CA ASN A 96 1.56 1.46 -18.39
C ASN A 96 1.01 0.33 -17.50
N ARG A 97 1.80 -0.11 -16.52
CA ARG A 97 1.30 -0.96 -15.44
C ARG A 97 0.39 -0.10 -14.60
N GLU A 98 -0.89 -0.42 -14.64
CA GLU A 98 -1.87 0.25 -13.80
C GLU A 98 -2.01 -0.55 -12.51
N TYR A 99 -1.82 0.15 -11.40
CA TYR A 99 -2.00 -0.39 -10.07
C TYR A 99 -3.21 0.24 -9.40
N PHE A 100 -3.87 -0.52 -8.54
CA PHE A 100 -4.97 -0.10 -7.70
C PHE A 100 -4.65 -0.42 -6.25
N VAL A 101 -5.00 0.49 -5.36
CA VAL A 101 -4.60 0.47 -3.95
C VAL A 101 -5.83 0.45 -3.06
N LEU A 102 -5.86 -0.49 -2.14
CA LEU A 102 -6.79 -0.55 -1.02
C LEU A 102 -5.98 -0.36 0.26
N SER A 103 -6.38 0.61 1.08
CA SER A 103 -5.63 1.00 2.28
C SER A 103 -6.39 0.68 3.56
N PHE A 104 -5.62 0.26 4.56
CA PHE A 104 -5.98 0.09 5.96
C PHE A 104 -4.98 0.89 6.81
N SER A 105 -5.23 0.96 8.11
CA SER A 105 -4.38 1.61 9.10
C SER A 105 -4.20 0.69 10.31
N LYS A 106 -3.09 0.82 11.03
CA LYS A 106 -2.96 0.23 12.38
C LYS A 106 -3.60 1.09 13.47
N CYS A 107 -4.02 2.31 13.15
CA CYS A 107 -4.63 3.23 14.11
C CYS A 107 -6.11 2.89 14.32
N ARG A 108 -6.50 2.60 15.57
CA ARG A 108 -7.90 2.36 15.95
C ARG A 108 -8.74 3.64 15.97
N ASP A 109 -8.19 4.70 16.57
CA ASP A 109 -8.86 5.99 16.76
C ASP A 109 -7.83 7.11 16.54
N SER A 110 -7.93 7.83 15.42
CA SER A 110 -6.93 8.82 15.01
C SER A 110 -7.58 10.06 14.42
N ILE A 111 -7.26 11.23 14.98
CA ILE A 111 -7.77 12.53 14.50
C ILE A 111 -7.36 12.77 13.05
N THR A 112 -6.13 12.44 12.69
CA THR A 112 -5.62 12.55 11.32
C THR A 112 -6.46 11.70 10.37
N MET A 113 -6.71 10.43 10.74
CA MET A 113 -7.51 9.54 9.89
C MET A 113 -8.97 9.99 9.80
N TRP A 114 -9.55 10.50 10.89
CA TRP A 114 -10.90 11.05 10.86
C TRP A 114 -11.02 12.28 9.98
N SER A 115 -10.09 13.24 10.10
CA SER A 115 -10.08 14.45 9.27
C SER A 115 -9.99 14.13 7.78
N GLU A 116 -9.12 13.19 7.40
CA GLU A 116 -8.88 12.85 5.99
C GLU A 116 -9.96 11.94 5.39
N PHE A 117 -10.37 10.90 6.10
CA PHE A 117 -11.17 9.81 5.53
C PHE A 117 -12.60 9.75 6.06
N GLY A 118 -12.85 10.20 7.29
CA GLY A 118 -14.17 10.16 7.92
C GLY A 118 -15.00 11.43 7.73
N ASN A 119 -14.37 12.60 7.86
CA ASN A 119 -15.03 13.91 7.93
C ASN A 119 -16.24 13.85 8.90
N LYS A 120 -17.37 14.50 8.58
CA LYS A 120 -18.59 14.55 9.41
C LYS A 120 -19.47 13.29 9.40
N THR A 121 -19.06 12.23 8.68
CA THR A 121 -19.86 10.99 8.52
C THR A 121 -19.00 9.73 8.68
N GLY A 122 -17.95 9.83 9.49
CA GLY A 122 -16.87 8.85 9.52
C GLY A 122 -17.20 7.57 10.27
N TYR A 123 -16.72 6.45 9.72
CA TYR A 123 -16.72 5.14 10.34
C TYR A 123 -15.35 4.49 10.15
N ASN A 124 -14.94 3.67 11.10
CA ASN A 124 -13.74 2.85 11.00
C ASN A 124 -14.11 1.39 11.28
N ILE A 125 -13.69 0.48 10.41
CA ILE A 125 -14.01 -0.94 10.51
C ILE A 125 -12.72 -1.69 10.86
N GLY A 126 -12.69 -2.36 12.01
CA GLY A 126 -11.58 -3.19 12.46
C GLY A 126 -11.74 -4.65 12.01
N PHE A 127 -10.67 -5.22 11.45
CA PHE A 127 -10.60 -6.61 11.03
C PHE A 127 -9.35 -7.30 11.60
N ARG A 128 -9.44 -8.59 11.97
CA ARG A 128 -8.22 -9.37 12.24
C ARG A 128 -7.39 -9.51 10.96
N SER A 129 -6.11 -9.16 11.05
CA SER A 129 -5.20 -9.06 9.91
C SER A 129 -5.15 -10.37 9.10
N ASN A 130 -4.99 -11.51 9.77
CA ASN A 130 -4.92 -12.82 9.13
C ASN A 130 -6.21 -13.20 8.39
N GLU A 131 -7.38 -12.85 8.93
CA GLU A 131 -8.67 -13.20 8.34
C GLU A 131 -8.99 -12.32 7.13
N ILE A 132 -8.77 -11.00 7.24
CA ILE A 132 -9.05 -10.09 6.13
C ILE A 132 -8.05 -10.25 4.99
N ILE A 133 -6.76 -10.51 5.29
CA ILE A 133 -5.76 -10.81 4.27
C ILE A 133 -6.16 -12.08 3.52
N ALA A 134 -6.49 -13.16 4.23
CA ALA A 134 -6.92 -14.41 3.60
C ALA A 134 -8.17 -14.20 2.73
N ARG A 135 -9.15 -13.42 3.21
CA ARG A 135 -10.37 -13.13 2.45
C ARG A 135 -10.09 -12.33 1.17
N ILE A 136 -9.15 -11.38 1.19
CA ILE A 136 -8.75 -10.61 0.00
C ILE A 136 -7.96 -11.52 -0.96
N GLU A 137 -7.09 -12.40 -0.45
CA GLU A 137 -6.33 -13.37 -1.25
C GLU A 137 -7.22 -14.38 -1.97
N GLU A 138 -8.32 -14.81 -1.33
CA GLU A 138 -9.34 -15.67 -1.95
C GLU A 138 -10.07 -14.97 -3.11
N ALA A 139 -10.29 -13.66 -2.99
CA ALA A 139 -11.11 -12.88 -3.91
C ALA A 139 -10.35 -12.30 -5.11
N ALA A 140 -9.08 -11.94 -4.93
CA ALA A 140 -8.31 -11.24 -5.94
C ALA A 140 -6.81 -11.55 -5.86
N GLU A 141 -6.14 -11.54 -7.02
CA GLU A 141 -4.68 -11.66 -7.09
C GLU A 141 -4.02 -10.39 -6.53
N ILE A 142 -3.58 -10.44 -5.27
CA ILE A 142 -2.82 -9.37 -4.64
C ILE A 142 -1.42 -9.34 -5.24
N ALA A 143 -1.03 -8.25 -5.91
CA ALA A 143 0.31 -8.09 -6.46
C ALA A 143 1.36 -7.86 -5.36
N TYR A 144 1.04 -7.02 -4.37
CA TYR A 144 1.85 -6.72 -3.19
C TYR A 144 0.95 -6.29 -2.04
N HIS A 145 1.37 -6.52 -0.81
CA HIS A 145 0.73 -5.91 0.36
C HIS A 145 1.75 -5.76 1.48
N GLY A 146 1.52 -4.81 2.39
CA GLY A 146 2.44 -4.53 3.49
C GLY A 146 2.25 -3.16 4.12
N LEU A 147 3.05 -2.90 5.14
CA LEU A 147 3.14 -1.60 5.81
C LEU A 147 3.86 -0.58 4.93
N VAL A 148 3.36 0.65 4.97
CA VAL A 148 4.03 1.80 4.39
C VAL A 148 5.29 2.11 5.20
N VAL A 149 6.36 2.43 4.48
CA VAL A 149 7.68 2.76 5.02
C VAL A 149 7.81 4.27 5.08
N TYR A 150 7.90 4.81 6.29
CA TYR A 150 8.00 6.25 6.53
C TYR A 150 9.44 6.71 6.87
N ASP A 151 10.24 5.84 7.49
CA ASP A 151 11.60 6.18 7.92
C ASP A 151 12.54 6.30 6.71
N THR A 152 13.07 7.51 6.51
CA THR A 152 13.97 7.82 5.39
C THR A 152 15.23 6.94 5.38
N ARG A 153 15.75 6.54 6.56
CA ARG A 153 16.95 5.69 6.63
C ARG A 153 16.64 4.28 6.13
N GLN A 154 15.50 3.72 6.51
CA GLN A 154 14.98 2.44 6.04
C GLN A 154 14.70 2.47 4.54
N GLN A 155 14.08 3.53 4.03
CA GLN A 155 13.85 3.74 2.60
C GLN A 155 15.18 3.72 1.81
N LYS A 156 16.18 4.51 2.25
CA LYS A 156 17.53 4.49 1.65
C LYS A 156 18.18 3.11 1.73
N GLN A 157 18.02 2.39 2.83
CA GLN A 157 18.57 1.03 2.98
C GLN A 157 17.93 0.05 1.99
N LEU A 158 16.61 0.14 1.77
CA LEU A 158 15.90 -0.70 0.82
C LEU A 158 16.39 -0.44 -0.62
N ILE A 159 16.50 0.82 -1.05
CA ILE A 159 17.04 1.16 -2.37
C ILE A 159 18.52 0.74 -2.50
N ARG A 160 19.34 0.98 -1.48
CA ARG A 160 20.76 0.61 -1.46
C ARG A 160 20.94 -0.90 -1.62
N ARG A 161 20.11 -1.70 -0.95
CA ARG A 161 20.11 -3.17 -1.12
C ARG A 161 19.80 -3.60 -2.55
N ILE A 162 18.95 -2.88 -3.29
CA ILE A 162 18.70 -3.20 -4.69
C ILE A 162 19.99 -3.02 -5.51
N ILE A 163 20.58 -1.83 -5.43
CA ILE A 163 21.71 -1.43 -6.27
C ILE A 163 22.99 -2.19 -5.90
N CYS A 164 23.27 -2.34 -4.60
CA CYS A 164 24.54 -2.88 -4.12
C CYS A 164 24.54 -4.39 -3.88
N ALA A 165 23.37 -5.04 -3.79
CA ALA A 165 23.27 -6.48 -3.52
C ALA A 165 22.39 -7.21 -4.53
N SER A 166 21.14 -6.78 -4.72
CA SER A 166 20.18 -7.53 -5.56
C SER A 166 20.56 -7.52 -7.05
N LEU A 167 20.96 -6.37 -7.61
CA LEU A 167 21.38 -6.29 -9.02
C LEU A 167 22.68 -7.08 -9.26
N PRO A 168 23.74 -6.91 -8.44
CA PRO A 168 24.95 -7.70 -8.61
C PRO A 168 24.74 -9.21 -8.48
N HIS A 169 23.91 -9.63 -7.53
CA HIS A 169 23.57 -11.03 -7.35
C HIS A 169 22.78 -11.59 -8.54
N LEU A 170 21.78 -10.85 -9.05
CA LEU A 170 20.95 -11.27 -10.18
C LEU A 170 21.74 -11.47 -11.47
N LEU A 171 22.78 -10.65 -11.67
CA LEU A 171 23.57 -10.64 -12.90
C LEU A 171 24.91 -11.37 -12.75
N HIS A 172 25.23 -11.86 -11.55
CA HIS A 172 26.52 -12.48 -11.23
C HIS A 172 27.73 -11.59 -11.58
N MET A 173 27.60 -10.28 -11.36
CA MET A 173 28.63 -9.28 -11.71
C MET A 173 28.55 -8.08 -10.77
N PRO A 174 29.67 -7.42 -10.41
CA PRO A 174 29.64 -6.26 -9.53
C PRO A 174 28.93 -5.07 -10.17
N LEU A 175 28.42 -4.14 -9.35
CA LEU A 175 27.71 -2.95 -9.81
C LEU A 175 28.52 -2.14 -10.84
N ASP A 176 29.79 -1.89 -10.57
CA ASP A 176 30.64 -1.09 -11.46
C ASP A 176 30.76 -1.74 -12.85
N ALA A 177 30.87 -3.07 -12.92
CA ALA A 177 30.91 -3.78 -14.20
C ALA A 177 29.58 -3.70 -14.97
N ILE A 178 28.44 -3.65 -14.26
CA ILE A 178 27.11 -3.45 -14.89
C ILE A 178 27.06 -2.07 -15.54
N LEU A 179 27.49 -1.06 -14.80
CA LEU A 179 27.47 0.34 -15.24
C LEU A 179 28.47 0.57 -16.39
N ASP A 180 29.67 0.02 -16.30
CA ASP A 180 30.70 0.11 -17.36
C ASP A 180 30.27 -0.62 -18.63
N ALA A 181 29.49 -1.70 -18.53
CA ALA A 181 28.90 -2.36 -19.70
C ALA A 181 27.91 -1.42 -20.41
N GLY A 182 27.00 -0.79 -19.65
CA GLY A 182 26.05 0.19 -20.19
C GLY A 182 26.71 1.44 -20.78
N SER A 183 27.83 1.88 -20.20
CA SER A 183 28.59 3.02 -20.72
C SER A 183 29.27 2.73 -22.05
N ARG A 184 29.77 1.50 -22.23
CA ARG A 184 30.39 1.05 -23.49
C ARG A 184 29.36 0.75 -24.57
N ASP A 185 28.25 0.12 -24.22
CA ASP A 185 27.13 -0.14 -25.11
C ASP A 185 25.80 0.09 -24.36
N PRO A 186 25.06 1.18 -24.67
CA PRO A 186 23.74 1.43 -24.08
C PRO A 186 22.72 0.31 -24.32
N ARG A 187 22.98 -0.60 -25.27
CA ARG A 187 22.13 -1.76 -25.56
C ARG A 187 22.62 -3.05 -24.89
N ASP A 188 23.63 -2.97 -24.04
CA ASP A 188 24.13 -4.13 -23.30
C ASP A 188 22.98 -4.83 -22.55
N SER A 189 22.87 -6.13 -22.76
CA SER A 189 21.73 -6.91 -22.27
C SER A 189 21.67 -6.99 -20.74
N ASN A 190 22.83 -7.02 -20.06
CA ASN A 190 22.91 -7.09 -18.60
C ASN A 190 22.58 -5.73 -17.99
N TYR A 191 23.13 -4.65 -18.54
CA TYR A 191 22.81 -3.29 -18.13
C TYR A 191 21.31 -2.99 -18.28
N LEU A 192 20.73 -3.26 -19.45
CA LEU A 192 19.29 -3.06 -19.67
C LEU A 192 18.44 -3.94 -18.74
N LYS A 193 18.87 -5.17 -18.45
CA LYS A 193 18.21 -6.04 -17.46
C LYS A 193 18.31 -5.45 -16.05
N ALA A 194 19.43 -4.83 -15.69
CA ALA A 194 19.60 -4.13 -14.42
C ALA A 194 18.65 -2.94 -14.30
N CYS A 195 18.61 -2.07 -15.30
CA CYS A 195 17.74 -0.89 -15.34
C CYS A 195 16.26 -1.29 -15.25
N ARG A 196 15.80 -2.24 -16.06
CA ARG A 196 14.41 -2.76 -15.98
C ARG A 196 14.10 -3.37 -14.62
N LYS A 197 15.05 -4.10 -14.02
CA LYS A 197 14.86 -4.72 -12.70
C LYS A 197 14.77 -3.66 -11.61
N PHE A 198 15.64 -2.65 -11.65
CA PHE A 198 15.62 -1.52 -10.74
C PHE A 198 14.31 -0.76 -10.86
N GLN A 199 13.93 -0.34 -12.07
CA GLN A 199 12.68 0.36 -12.37
C GLN A 199 11.46 -0.38 -11.80
N LYS A 200 11.30 -1.68 -12.10
CA LYS A 200 10.19 -2.49 -11.58
C LYS A 200 10.15 -2.55 -10.05
N THR A 201 11.31 -2.56 -9.40
CA THR A 201 11.39 -2.65 -7.93
C THR A 201 11.11 -1.29 -7.30
N ALA A 202 11.64 -0.22 -7.88
CA ALA A 202 11.38 1.16 -7.49
C ALA A 202 9.90 1.54 -7.65
N GLU A 203 9.25 1.12 -8.75
CA GLU A 203 7.80 1.30 -8.95
C GLU A 203 6.97 0.71 -7.80
N VAL A 204 7.35 -0.45 -7.28
CA VAL A 204 6.66 -1.06 -6.14
C VAL A 204 6.92 -0.25 -4.88
N TYR A 205 8.19 0.10 -4.60
CA TYR A 205 8.50 0.94 -3.43
C TYR A 205 7.85 2.32 -3.50
N ALA A 206 7.62 2.89 -4.68
CA ALA A 206 6.90 4.16 -4.84
C ALA A 206 5.48 4.08 -4.27
N MET A 207 4.85 2.90 -4.29
CA MET A 207 3.53 2.69 -3.71
C MET A 207 3.56 2.40 -2.19
N PHE A 208 4.73 2.28 -1.57
CA PHE A 208 4.88 1.99 -0.14
C PHE A 208 5.79 2.99 0.58
N PHE A 209 6.47 3.91 -0.10
CA PHE A 209 7.29 4.93 0.53
C PHE A 209 6.46 6.19 0.68
N LYS A 210 6.44 6.73 1.90
CA LYS A 210 5.76 7.96 2.20
C LYS A 210 6.65 8.84 3.07
N HIS A 211 6.44 10.16 3.01
CA HIS A 211 7.19 11.09 3.83
C HIS A 211 6.87 10.89 5.33
N GLU A 212 7.84 11.09 6.21
CA GLU A 212 7.71 10.84 7.66
C GLU A 212 6.58 11.64 8.32
N GLY A 213 6.23 12.80 7.76
CA GLY A 213 5.10 13.62 8.21
C GLY A 213 3.74 12.91 8.17
N PHE A 214 3.61 11.84 7.38
CA PHE A 214 2.40 11.02 7.28
C PHE A 214 2.45 9.75 8.16
N ALA A 215 3.49 9.57 8.99
CA ALA A 215 3.66 8.36 9.80
C ALA A 215 2.49 8.10 10.77
N GLN A 216 1.70 9.14 11.10
CA GLN A 216 0.50 9.02 11.93
C GLN A 216 -0.61 8.17 11.28
N GLU A 217 -0.58 7.97 9.97
CA GLU A 217 -1.53 7.12 9.27
C GLU A 217 -1.31 5.63 9.54
N GLN A 218 -0.07 5.22 9.88
CA GLN A 218 0.33 3.82 10.06
C GLN A 218 -0.28 2.88 9.01
N GLU A 219 -0.14 3.27 7.74
CA GLU A 219 -0.90 2.71 6.62
C GLU A 219 -0.42 1.30 6.25
N TYR A 220 -1.37 0.43 5.92
CA TYR A 220 -1.17 -0.88 5.35
C TYR A 220 -1.88 -0.94 4.00
N ARG A 221 -1.14 -1.24 2.93
CA ARG A 221 -1.67 -1.22 1.56
C ARG A 221 -1.79 -2.63 1.01
N PHE A 222 -2.87 -2.87 0.27
CA PHE A 222 -3.01 -3.94 -0.71
C PHE A 222 -2.93 -3.34 -2.10
N ILE A 223 -2.10 -3.92 -2.95
CA ILE A 223 -1.84 -3.46 -4.32
C ILE A 223 -2.30 -4.53 -5.29
N PHE A 224 -3.17 -4.13 -6.20
CA PHE A 224 -3.69 -4.96 -7.28
C PHE A 224 -3.15 -4.45 -8.60
N LYS A 225 -2.71 -5.37 -9.46
CA LYS A 225 -2.26 -5.03 -10.81
C LYS A 225 -3.42 -5.22 -11.76
N LYS A 226 -3.68 -4.24 -12.63
CA LYS A 226 -4.68 -4.39 -13.69
C LYS A 226 -4.31 -5.56 -14.61
N GLN A 227 -5.25 -6.49 -14.74
CA GLN A 227 -5.21 -7.59 -15.71
C GLN A 227 -6.04 -7.22 -16.95
N LYS A 228 -5.99 -8.06 -17.98
CA LYS A 228 -6.67 -7.80 -19.27
C LYS A 228 -8.19 -7.70 -19.14
N ASP A 229 -8.75 -8.46 -18.21
CA ASP A 229 -10.17 -8.62 -17.89
C ASP A 229 -10.64 -7.78 -16.70
N THR A 230 -9.74 -7.03 -16.06
CA THR A 230 -10.09 -6.15 -14.95
C THR A 230 -11.04 -5.04 -15.43
N THR A 231 -12.28 -5.05 -14.90
CA THR A 231 -13.25 -3.98 -15.12
C THR A 231 -12.92 -2.80 -14.23
N VAL A 232 -12.83 -1.61 -14.84
CA VAL A 232 -12.56 -0.35 -14.13
C VAL A 232 -13.84 0.46 -14.06
N TYR A 233 -14.21 0.83 -12.84
CA TYR A 233 -15.36 1.66 -12.52
C TYR A 233 -14.91 3.08 -12.16
N PHE A 234 -15.85 4.01 -12.08
CA PHE A 234 -15.58 5.41 -11.78
C PHE A 234 -16.57 5.93 -10.75
N ARG A 235 -16.09 6.71 -9.79
CA ARG A 235 -16.94 7.39 -8.79
C ARG A 235 -16.60 8.87 -8.68
N PRO A 236 -17.58 9.75 -8.45
CA PRO A 236 -17.30 11.16 -8.22
C PRO A 236 -16.55 11.36 -6.89
N LYS A 237 -15.51 12.19 -6.91
CA LYS A 237 -14.82 12.69 -5.72
C LYS A 237 -14.31 14.10 -6.00
N ASP A 238 -14.63 15.06 -5.13
CA ASP A 238 -14.08 16.42 -5.16
C ASP A 238 -14.06 17.10 -6.55
N GLY A 239 -15.10 16.90 -7.36
CA GLY A 239 -15.26 17.51 -8.69
C GLY A 239 -14.64 16.73 -9.85
N PHE A 240 -14.04 15.55 -9.63
CA PHE A 240 -13.50 14.69 -10.68
C PHE A 240 -13.98 13.24 -10.56
N MET A 241 -13.75 12.45 -11.62
CA MET A 241 -14.07 11.02 -11.64
C MET A 241 -12.84 10.21 -11.25
N LEU A 242 -12.97 9.47 -10.16
CA LEU A 242 -11.90 8.65 -9.60
C LEU A 242 -12.04 7.20 -10.07
N PRO A 243 -11.05 6.64 -10.79
CA PRO A 243 -11.08 5.25 -11.25
C PRO A 243 -10.80 4.27 -10.11
N TYR A 244 -11.56 3.19 -10.05
CA TYR A 244 -11.37 2.12 -9.07
C TYR A 244 -11.73 0.75 -9.65
N ILE A 245 -11.29 -0.30 -8.96
CA ILE A 245 -11.73 -1.68 -9.20
C ILE A 245 -12.46 -2.19 -7.96
N GLU A 246 -13.37 -3.13 -8.18
CA GLU A 246 -14.07 -3.82 -7.11
C GLU A 246 -13.31 -5.07 -6.68
N ILE A 247 -13.25 -5.31 -5.38
CA ILE A 247 -12.68 -6.50 -4.76
C ILE A 247 -13.84 -7.21 -4.04
N PRO A 248 -14.63 -8.04 -4.76
CA PRO A 248 -15.78 -8.73 -4.20
C PRO A 248 -15.28 -9.93 -3.39
N LEU A 249 -15.44 -9.87 -2.07
CA LEU A 249 -14.80 -10.81 -1.17
C LEU A 249 -15.48 -12.19 -1.16
N SER A 250 -16.66 -12.29 -0.57
CA SER A 250 -17.43 -13.53 -0.50
C SER A 250 -18.88 -13.24 -0.16
N GLU A 251 -19.76 -14.21 -0.38
CA GLU A 251 -21.16 -14.12 0.07
C GLU A 251 -21.31 -14.23 1.59
N ARG A 252 -20.28 -14.74 2.30
CA ARG A 252 -20.26 -14.79 3.77
C ARG A 252 -19.97 -13.41 4.35
N ASN A 253 -20.49 -13.15 5.54
CA ASN A 253 -20.18 -11.95 6.30
C ASN A 253 -18.67 -11.73 6.41
N LEU A 254 -18.28 -10.45 6.39
CA LEU A 254 -16.91 -10.03 6.59
C LEU A 254 -16.47 -10.33 8.04
N PRO A 255 -15.18 -10.63 8.27
CA PRO A 255 -14.65 -10.87 9.62
C PRO A 255 -14.44 -9.54 10.36
N ILE A 256 -15.54 -8.80 10.57
CA ILE A 256 -15.56 -7.53 11.29
C ILE A 256 -15.44 -7.83 12.79
N GLU A 257 -14.45 -7.24 13.44
CA GLU A 257 -14.25 -7.34 14.89
C GLU A 257 -14.93 -6.19 15.62
N GLU A 258 -14.81 -4.99 15.08
CA GLU A 258 -15.38 -3.79 15.68
C GLU A 258 -15.65 -2.71 14.63
N ILE A 259 -16.58 -1.82 14.94
CA ILE A 259 -16.81 -0.58 14.20
C ILE A 259 -16.73 0.59 15.18
N MET A 260 -16.01 1.63 14.78
CA MET A 260 -15.97 2.89 15.51
C MET A 260 -16.62 3.99 14.70
N VAL A 261 -17.46 4.79 15.36
CA VAL A 261 -18.10 5.98 14.79
C VAL A 261 -17.27 7.21 15.10
N ALA A 262 -16.99 8.02 14.08
CA ALA A 262 -16.25 9.26 14.23
C ALA A 262 -17.00 10.26 15.14
N PRO A 263 -16.28 11.22 15.75
CA PRO A 263 -16.91 12.33 16.45
C PRO A 263 -17.76 13.15 15.48
N GLN A 264 -19.07 13.23 15.70
CA GLN A 264 -19.99 13.96 14.82
C GLN A 264 -21.27 14.40 15.55
N ASN A 265 -22.04 15.28 14.92
CA ASN A 265 -23.38 15.62 15.40
C ASN A 265 -24.27 14.37 15.35
N HIS A 266 -25.16 14.21 16.33
CA HIS A 266 -26.06 13.05 16.46
C HIS A 266 -25.32 11.70 16.53
N ILE A 267 -24.19 11.66 17.23
CA ILE A 267 -23.36 10.46 17.36
C ILE A 267 -24.13 9.24 17.88
N ASP A 268 -25.10 9.44 18.76
CA ASP A 268 -25.97 8.37 19.29
C ASP A 268 -26.83 7.73 18.19
N LEU A 269 -27.37 8.54 17.27
CA LEU A 269 -28.15 8.01 16.14
C LEU A 269 -27.26 7.23 15.16
N ALA A 270 -26.05 7.70 14.93
CA ALA A 270 -25.09 7.00 14.07
C ALA A 270 -24.68 5.65 14.66
N LYS A 271 -24.43 5.59 15.97
CA LYS A 271 -24.18 4.33 16.68
C LYS A 271 -25.38 3.40 16.62
N ASN A 272 -26.56 3.87 17.02
CA ASN A 272 -27.77 3.03 17.06
C ASN A 272 -28.13 2.50 15.66
N GLY A 273 -28.00 3.32 14.61
CA GLY A 273 -28.25 2.90 13.23
C GLY A 273 -27.24 1.85 12.75
N MET A 274 -25.98 2.00 13.14
CA MET A 274 -24.93 1.02 12.83
C MET A 274 -25.16 -0.31 13.57
N GLU A 275 -25.47 -0.27 14.87
CA GLU A 275 -25.82 -1.47 15.65
C GLU A 275 -27.01 -2.21 15.04
N TYR A 276 -28.07 -1.48 14.69
CA TYR A 276 -29.24 -2.06 14.05
C TYR A 276 -28.92 -2.68 12.68
N MET A 277 -28.04 -2.04 11.89
CA MET A 277 -27.59 -2.58 10.61
C MET A 277 -26.78 -3.87 10.80
N LEU A 278 -25.84 -3.94 11.76
CA LEU A 278 -25.09 -5.15 12.05
C LEU A 278 -25.99 -6.30 12.46
N GLN A 279 -26.91 -6.04 13.41
CA GLN A 279 -27.87 -7.03 13.87
C GLN A 279 -28.73 -7.56 12.72
N THR A 280 -29.25 -6.67 11.88
CA THR A 280 -30.09 -7.04 10.72
C THR A 280 -29.32 -7.86 9.69
N LYS A 281 -28.02 -7.62 9.56
CA LYS A 281 -27.12 -8.32 8.63
C LYS A 281 -26.44 -9.56 9.23
N GLY A 282 -26.73 -9.89 10.49
CA GLY A 282 -26.17 -11.05 11.18
C GLY A 282 -24.67 -10.93 11.50
N TYR A 283 -24.18 -9.71 11.71
CA TYR A 283 -22.82 -9.48 12.21
C TYR A 283 -22.82 -9.49 13.74
N ASP A 284 -21.82 -10.15 14.32
CA ASP A 284 -21.51 -10.14 15.75
C ASP A 284 -20.24 -9.30 15.95
N ALA A 285 -20.42 -7.98 16.06
CA ALA A 285 -19.33 -7.03 16.24
C ALA A 285 -19.78 -5.82 17.05
N ASP A 286 -18.88 -5.28 17.86
CA ASP A 286 -19.16 -4.14 18.72
C ASP A 286 -19.14 -2.82 17.94
N VAL A 287 -20.06 -1.91 18.27
CA VAL A 287 -20.05 -0.53 17.78
C VAL A 287 -19.68 0.41 18.91
N SER A 288 -18.58 1.13 18.76
CA SER A 288 -18.06 2.10 19.74
C SER A 288 -18.02 3.51 19.19
N LEU A 289 -17.97 4.50 20.08
CA LEU A 289 -17.75 5.89 19.72
C LEU A 289 -16.27 6.22 19.84
N SER A 290 -15.76 7.05 18.92
CA SER A 290 -14.43 7.64 19.08
C SER A 290 -14.36 8.44 20.38
N ASN A 291 -13.23 8.32 21.08
CA ASN A 291 -12.96 9.08 22.30
C ASN A 291 -12.41 10.49 22.01
N ILE A 292 -12.15 10.79 20.73
CA ILE A 292 -11.62 12.07 20.29
C ILE A 292 -12.76 13.11 20.33
N LYS A 293 -12.49 14.25 20.96
CA LYS A 293 -13.47 15.34 21.00
C LYS A 293 -13.45 16.12 19.68
N LEU A 294 -14.63 16.49 19.19
CA LEU A 294 -14.79 17.50 18.14
C LEU A 294 -14.07 18.78 18.58
N ARG A 295 -13.08 19.22 17.80
CA ARG A 295 -12.53 20.57 17.92
C ARG A 295 -13.39 21.46 17.03
N TYR A 296 -14.18 22.33 17.65
CA TYR A 296 -14.94 23.37 16.97
C TYR A 296 -14.02 24.51 16.54
#